data_AF-A0A1G6HER5-F1
#
_entry.id   AF-A0A1G6HER5-F1
#
_cell.length_a   1.000
_cell.length_b   1.000
_cell.length_c   1.000
_cell.angle_alpha   90.00
_cell.angle_beta   90.00
_cell.angle_gamma   90.00
#
_symmetry.space_group_name_H-M   'P 1'
#
loop_
_entity.id
_entity.type
_entity.pdbx_description
1 polymer ?
#
loop_
_entity_poly.entity_id
_entity_poly.type
_entity_poly.pdbx_seq_one_letter_code
_entity_poly.pdbx_strand_id
1 'polypeptide(L)'
;MNRSFLSPGRRRIAAACLVLAPLLFTTAEFLTPQSDGTPGELLDALAAAGPTATMGLAATLLSSLLFVPGLFGLLSRPMRRGTAIADAGLALLYYGLVANVALVGLNVMFVAMADPAMDRVAMVALFERMTHETTIVIPLLAGHYLMAAGALLLGLGLWRGGVGPRWAAVAVGLAGVTDALLGSVGLEEVGSVVSNALLVCGFVAYAWLLLHERAEAPIENAAAMPAATMAG
;
A
#
# COMPACT_ATOMS: atom_id res chain seq x y z
N MET A 1 12.21 27.98 -0.24
CA MET A 1 11.72 27.48 -1.54
C MET A 1 11.98 25.99 -1.58
N ASN A 2 10.94 25.18 -1.76
CA ASN A 2 11.01 23.73 -1.64
C ASN A 2 10.54 23.15 -2.97
N ARG A 3 11.47 22.96 -3.92
CA ARG A 3 11.16 22.43 -5.25
C ARG A 3 10.92 20.93 -5.15
N SER A 4 9.85 20.45 -5.78
CA SER A 4 9.67 19.03 -6.08
C SER A 4 10.73 18.61 -7.11
N PHE A 5 11.48 17.54 -6.83
CA PHE A 5 12.52 17.02 -7.72
C PHE A 5 11.95 16.25 -8.92
N LEU A 6 10.63 16.08 -9.01
CA LEU A 6 9.98 15.29 -10.04
C LEU A 6 9.61 16.15 -11.26
N SER A 7 9.93 15.64 -12.45
CA SER A 7 9.38 16.20 -13.69
C SER A 7 7.85 16.05 -13.73
N PRO A 8 7.12 16.88 -14.50
CA PRO A 8 5.66 16.82 -14.59
C PRO A 8 5.13 15.42 -14.94
N GLY A 9 5.82 14.69 -15.82
CA GLY A 9 5.47 13.32 -16.18
C GLY A 9 5.61 12.35 -15.02
N ARG A 10 6.74 12.38 -14.30
CA ARG A 10 6.98 11.53 -13.11
C ARG A 10 5.93 11.78 -12.02
N ARG A 11 5.52 13.03 -11.85
CA ARG A 11 4.48 13.42 -10.89
C ARG A 11 3.10 12.86 -11.24
N ARG A 12 2.73 12.87 -12.53
CA ARG A 12 1.47 12.24 -13.01
C ARG A 12 1.49 10.73 -12.79
N ILE A 13 2.61 10.08 -13.09
CA ILE A 13 2.77 8.64 -12.86
C ILE A 13 2.64 8.34 -11.37
N ALA A 14 3.37 9.03 -10.51
CA ALA A 14 3.27 8.85 -9.06
C ALA A 14 1.85 9.06 -8.54
N ALA A 15 1.16 10.11 -8.97
CA ALA A 15 -0.23 10.37 -8.58
C ALA A 15 -1.18 9.25 -9.03
N ALA A 16 -1.02 8.75 -10.27
CA ALA A 16 -1.81 7.63 -10.76
C ALA A 16 -1.52 6.35 -9.96
N CYS A 17 -0.26 6.03 -9.70
CA CYS A 17 0.14 4.87 -8.90
C CYS A 17 -0.42 4.96 -7.47
N LEU A 18 -0.40 6.14 -6.85
CA LEU A 18 -0.90 6.37 -5.49
C LEU A 18 -2.41 6.10 -5.37
N VAL A 19 -3.18 6.30 -6.44
CA VAL A 19 -4.63 6.02 -6.48
C VAL A 19 -4.92 4.59 -6.93
N LEU A 20 -4.26 4.12 -7.98
CA LEU A 20 -4.50 2.79 -8.53
C LEU A 20 -4.05 1.67 -7.58
N ALA A 21 -2.97 1.87 -6.81
CA ALA A 21 -2.49 0.88 -5.86
C ALA A 21 -3.54 0.49 -4.81
N PRO A 22 -4.11 1.41 -4.00
CA PRO A 22 -5.13 1.05 -3.02
C PRO A 22 -6.43 0.57 -3.68
N LEU A 23 -6.82 1.09 -4.86
CA LEU A 23 -8.01 0.59 -5.56
C LEU A 23 -7.86 -0.87 -5.98
N LEU A 24 -6.70 -1.26 -6.52
CA LEU A 24 -6.41 -2.64 -6.87
C LEU A 24 -6.27 -3.53 -5.63
N PHE A 25 -5.71 -3.00 -4.54
CA PHE A 25 -5.65 -3.71 -3.26
C PHE A 25 -7.06 -4.05 -2.76
N THR A 26 -7.93 -3.03 -2.66
CA THR A 26 -9.34 -3.19 -2.27
C THR A 26 -10.07 -4.16 -3.21
N THR A 27 -9.86 -4.04 -4.52
CA THR A 27 -10.46 -4.97 -5.51
C THR A 27 -10.00 -6.40 -5.26
N ALA A 28 -8.71 -6.60 -4.97
CA ALA A 28 -8.17 -7.91 -4.69
C ALA A 28 -8.78 -8.55 -3.44
N GLU A 29 -8.98 -7.76 -2.38
CA GLU A 29 -9.64 -8.24 -1.16
C GLU A 29 -11.08 -8.71 -1.44
N PHE A 30 -11.85 -7.96 -2.23
CA PHE A 30 -13.20 -8.37 -2.63
C PHE A 30 -13.25 -9.60 -3.56
N LEU A 31 -12.20 -9.84 -4.34
CA LEU A 31 -12.11 -11.00 -5.22
C LEU A 31 -11.57 -12.25 -4.53
N THR A 32 -10.91 -12.08 -3.37
CA THR A 32 -10.31 -13.19 -2.62
C THR A 32 -11.39 -13.87 -1.79
N PRO A 33 -11.63 -15.18 -1.97
CA PRO A 33 -12.60 -15.91 -1.17
C PRO A 33 -12.18 -15.89 0.30
N GLN A 34 -13.09 -15.45 1.16
CA GLN A 34 -12.91 -15.50 2.61
C GLN A 34 -13.54 -16.79 3.14
N SER A 35 -12.91 -17.39 4.14
CA SER A 35 -13.45 -18.53 4.88
C SER A 35 -12.93 -18.51 6.30
N ASP A 36 -13.83 -18.32 7.26
CA ASP A 36 -13.54 -18.47 8.70
C ASP A 36 -13.44 -19.95 9.14
N GLY A 37 -13.56 -20.85 8.16
CA GLY A 37 -13.62 -22.29 8.33
C GLY A 37 -12.27 -23.00 8.38
N THR A 38 -12.36 -24.33 8.32
CA THR A 38 -11.22 -25.25 8.22
C THR A 38 -10.43 -25.06 6.91
N PRO A 39 -9.16 -25.51 6.85
CA PRO A 39 -8.40 -25.53 5.59
C PRO A 39 -9.14 -26.16 4.40
N GLY A 40 -9.96 -27.19 4.65
CA GLY A 40 -10.78 -27.82 3.62
C GLY A 40 -11.88 -26.90 3.08
N GLU A 41 -12.54 -26.15 3.94
CA GLU A 41 -13.58 -25.19 3.54
C GLU A 41 -12.98 -24.03 2.71
N LEU A 42 -11.79 -23.57 3.07
CA LEU A 42 -11.08 -22.56 2.28
C LEU A 42 -10.65 -23.10 0.90
N LEU A 43 -10.14 -24.33 0.81
CA LEU A 43 -9.82 -24.95 -0.49
C LEU A 43 -11.08 -25.13 -1.35
N ASP A 44 -12.20 -25.52 -0.76
CA ASP A 44 -13.47 -25.63 -1.48
C ASP A 44 -13.95 -24.25 -1.98
N ALA A 45 -13.79 -23.19 -1.18
CA ALA A 45 -14.10 -21.82 -1.56
C ALA A 45 -13.20 -21.31 -2.71
N LEU A 46 -11.90 -21.63 -2.67
CA LEU A 46 -10.95 -21.31 -3.74
C LEU A 46 -11.28 -22.05 -5.03
N ALA A 47 -11.65 -23.34 -4.95
CA ALA A 47 -12.08 -24.13 -6.10
C ALA A 47 -13.35 -23.55 -6.73
N ALA A 48 -14.31 -23.10 -5.92
CA ALA A 48 -15.55 -22.49 -6.38
C ALA A 48 -15.35 -21.10 -7.02
N ALA A 49 -14.37 -20.32 -6.55
CA ALA A 49 -14.06 -19.01 -7.08
C ALA A 49 -13.44 -19.07 -8.50
N GLY A 50 -12.63 -20.10 -8.77
CA GLY A 50 -12.05 -20.33 -10.10
C GLY A 50 -11.24 -19.10 -10.60
N PRO A 51 -11.57 -18.51 -11.76
CA PRO A 51 -10.80 -17.39 -12.31
C PRO A 51 -10.81 -16.12 -11.44
N THR A 52 -11.80 -15.89 -10.58
CA THR A 52 -11.84 -14.68 -9.75
C THR A 52 -10.71 -14.66 -8.73
N ALA A 53 -10.36 -15.81 -8.15
CA ALA A 53 -9.23 -15.94 -7.23
C ALA A 53 -7.91 -15.55 -7.90
N THR A 54 -7.66 -16.00 -9.13
CA THR A 54 -6.43 -15.64 -9.86
C THR A 54 -6.40 -14.17 -10.26
N MET A 55 -7.54 -13.56 -10.59
CA MET A 55 -7.65 -12.11 -10.81
C MET A 55 -7.35 -11.32 -9.53
N GLY A 56 -7.85 -11.78 -8.38
CA GLY A 56 -7.52 -11.19 -7.07
C GLY A 56 -6.02 -11.20 -6.81
N LEU A 57 -5.35 -12.34 -7.00
CA LEU A 57 -3.89 -12.46 -6.82
C LEU A 57 -3.10 -11.54 -7.75
N ALA A 58 -3.51 -11.46 -9.03
CA ALA A 58 -2.89 -10.54 -9.98
C ALA A 58 -3.07 -9.07 -9.58
N ALA A 59 -4.26 -8.71 -9.08
CA ALA A 59 -4.56 -7.37 -8.58
C ALA A 59 -3.70 -7.03 -7.34
N THR A 60 -3.51 -7.96 -6.41
CA THR A 60 -2.61 -7.77 -5.24
C THR A 60 -1.16 -7.55 -5.65
N LEU A 61 -0.65 -8.32 -6.61
CA LEU A 61 0.72 -8.14 -7.12
C LEU A 61 0.89 -6.79 -7.80
N LEU A 62 -0.05 -6.43 -8.68
CA LEU A 62 0.00 -5.16 -9.39
C LEU A 62 -0.13 -3.98 -8.41
N SER A 63 -1.00 -4.08 -7.42
CA SER A 63 -1.12 -3.09 -6.34
C SER A 63 0.21 -2.90 -5.61
N SER A 64 0.86 -4.00 -5.21
CA SER A 64 2.15 -3.97 -4.50
C SER A 64 3.24 -3.27 -5.33
N LEU A 65 3.29 -3.53 -6.64
CA LEU A 65 4.20 -2.86 -7.57
C LEU A 65 3.91 -1.36 -7.70
N LEU A 66 2.64 -0.96 -7.72
CA LEU A 66 2.23 0.44 -7.87
C LEU A 66 2.42 1.27 -6.59
N PHE A 67 2.36 0.65 -5.40
CA PHE A 67 2.66 1.36 -4.15
C PHE A 67 4.06 1.97 -4.17
N VAL A 68 5.05 1.29 -4.76
CA VAL A 68 6.45 1.75 -4.80
C VAL A 68 6.60 3.14 -5.43
N PRO A 69 6.30 3.37 -6.73
CA PRO A 69 6.41 4.69 -7.34
C PRO A 69 5.43 5.72 -6.74
N GLY A 70 4.27 5.29 -6.26
CA GLY A 70 3.30 6.17 -5.61
C GLY A 70 3.86 6.80 -4.32
N LEU A 71 4.40 5.96 -3.43
CA LEU A 71 4.95 6.38 -2.13
C LEU A 71 6.26 7.16 -2.29
N PHE A 72 7.16 6.75 -3.18
CA PHE A 72 8.35 7.55 -3.51
C PHE A 72 7.98 8.93 -4.07
N GLY A 73 6.95 8.98 -4.92
CA GLY A 73 6.47 10.25 -5.45
C GLY A 73 5.90 11.17 -4.38
N LEU A 74 5.15 10.62 -3.43
CA LEU A 74 4.61 11.35 -2.28
C LEU A 74 5.74 11.92 -1.39
N LEU A 75 6.76 11.11 -1.08
CA LEU A 75 7.85 11.48 -0.19
C LEU A 75 8.97 12.28 -0.86
N SER A 76 8.95 12.41 -2.19
CA SER A 76 9.82 13.37 -2.90
C SER A 76 9.55 14.82 -2.51
N ARG A 77 8.42 15.09 -1.85
CA ARG A 77 8.07 16.42 -1.36
C ARG A 77 8.90 16.77 -0.13
N PRO A 78 9.54 17.94 -0.14
CA PRO A 78 10.38 18.32 0.98
C PRO A 78 9.52 18.64 2.22
N MET A 79 9.85 17.99 3.33
CA MET A 79 9.13 18.07 4.60
C MET A 79 9.87 19.01 5.55
N ARG A 80 9.16 19.87 6.28
CA ARG A 80 9.82 20.79 7.25
C ARG A 80 10.27 20.06 8.52
N ARG A 81 9.55 19.00 8.91
CA ARG A 81 9.77 18.15 10.09
C ARG A 81 9.25 16.74 9.76
N GLY A 82 9.65 15.72 10.53
CA GLY A 82 9.04 14.38 10.41
C GLY A 82 9.55 13.52 9.26
N THR A 83 10.56 13.96 8.50
CA THR A 83 11.20 13.15 7.43
C THR A 83 11.65 11.79 7.95
N ALA A 84 12.40 11.75 9.06
CA ALA A 84 12.85 10.48 9.65
C ALA A 84 11.69 9.54 10.05
N ILE A 85 10.54 10.09 10.48
CA ILE A 85 9.36 9.29 10.84
C ILE A 85 8.69 8.75 9.57
N ALA A 86 8.59 9.57 8.53
CA ALA A 86 8.05 9.16 7.24
C ALA A 86 8.94 8.11 6.56
N ASP A 87 10.27 8.25 6.62
CA ASP A 87 11.23 7.29 6.08
C ASP A 87 11.16 5.96 6.83
N ALA A 88 11.07 5.99 8.17
CA ALA A 88 10.86 4.79 8.97
C ALA A 88 9.52 4.11 8.63
N GLY A 89 8.44 4.90 8.49
CA GLY A 89 7.14 4.40 8.06
C GLY A 89 7.17 3.77 6.66
N LEU A 90 7.90 4.40 5.72
CA LEU A 90 8.10 3.88 4.38
C LEU A 90 8.87 2.55 4.39
N ALA A 91 9.94 2.46 5.18
CA ALA A 91 10.73 1.24 5.30
C ALA A 91 9.89 0.07 5.84
N LEU A 92 9.07 0.32 6.86
CA LEU A 92 8.15 -0.68 7.41
C LEU A 92 7.04 -1.06 6.43
N LEU A 93 6.46 -0.08 5.72
CA LEU A 93 5.49 -0.34 4.64
C LEU A 93 6.09 -1.22 3.55
N TYR A 94 7.34 -0.96 3.12
CA TYR A 94 7.99 -1.81 2.12
C TYR A 94 8.27 -3.21 2.61
N TYR A 95 8.70 -3.36 3.87
CA TYR A 95 8.82 -4.68 4.47
C TYR A 95 7.48 -5.42 4.42
N GLY A 96 6.39 -4.74 4.82
CA GLY A 96 5.04 -5.29 4.76
C GLY A 96 4.58 -5.66 3.34
N LEU A 97 4.89 -4.81 2.35
CA LEU A 97 4.60 -5.11 0.94
C LEU A 97 5.38 -6.32 0.42
N VAL A 98 6.64 -6.50 0.84
CA VAL A 98 7.43 -7.70 0.48
C VAL A 98 6.82 -8.94 1.12
N ALA A 99 6.42 -8.87 2.39
CA ALA A 99 5.72 -9.97 3.05
C ALA A 99 4.37 -10.28 2.37
N ASN A 100 3.65 -9.25 1.91
CA ASN A 100 2.41 -9.41 1.15
C ASN A 100 2.65 -10.12 -0.18
N VAL A 101 3.73 -9.81 -0.90
CA VAL A 101 4.10 -10.54 -2.13
C VAL A 101 4.42 -12.00 -1.85
N ALA A 102 5.11 -12.30 -0.74
CA ALA A 102 5.35 -13.67 -0.31
C ALA A 102 4.04 -14.40 0.03
N LEU A 103 3.11 -13.72 0.69
CA LEU A 103 1.77 -14.23 0.99
C LEU A 103 0.97 -14.51 -0.28
N VAL A 104 1.07 -13.67 -1.32
CA VAL A 104 0.47 -13.95 -2.63
C VAL A 104 1.05 -15.22 -3.23
N GLY A 105 2.37 -15.44 -3.11
CA GLY A 105 3.01 -16.69 -3.55
C GLY A 105 2.41 -17.94 -2.90
N LEU A 106 2.12 -17.87 -1.59
CA LEU A 106 1.41 -18.94 -0.89
C LEU A 106 -0.02 -19.12 -1.41
N ASN A 107 -0.75 -18.03 -1.62
CA ASN A 107 -2.12 -18.10 -2.13
C ASN A 107 -2.19 -18.66 -3.56
N VAL A 108 -1.20 -18.40 -4.42
CA VAL A 108 -1.08 -19.05 -5.73
C VAL A 108 -0.97 -20.57 -5.57
N MET A 109 -0.20 -21.03 -4.59
CA MET A 109 -0.11 -22.45 -4.29
C MET A 109 -1.44 -22.99 -3.75
N PHE A 110 -2.13 -22.27 -2.88
CA PHE A 110 -3.45 -22.71 -2.38
C PHE A 110 -4.50 -22.80 -3.49
N VAL A 111 -4.49 -21.89 -4.46
CA VAL A 111 -5.32 -22.00 -5.66
C VAL A 111 -4.98 -23.26 -6.47
N ALA A 112 -3.71 -23.62 -6.59
CA ALA A 112 -3.31 -24.85 -7.26
C ALA A 112 -3.71 -26.12 -6.46
N MET A 113 -3.64 -26.06 -5.12
CA MET A 113 -4.07 -27.14 -4.23
C MET A 113 -5.59 -27.35 -4.25
N ALA A 114 -6.35 -26.32 -4.62
CA ALA A 114 -7.80 -26.37 -4.77
C ALA A 114 -8.26 -27.00 -6.10
N ASP A 115 -7.34 -27.34 -7.01
CA ASP A 115 -7.69 -27.99 -8.28
C ASP A 115 -8.37 -29.34 -8.02
N PRO A 116 -9.58 -29.60 -8.58
CA PRO A 116 -10.30 -30.86 -8.41
C PRO A 116 -9.54 -32.12 -8.86
N ALA A 117 -8.49 -31.97 -9.68
CA ALA A 117 -7.63 -33.07 -10.11
C ALA A 117 -6.61 -33.51 -9.03
N MET A 118 -6.41 -32.72 -7.97
CA MET A 118 -5.50 -33.04 -6.87
C MET A 118 -6.16 -33.96 -5.82
N ASP A 119 -5.34 -34.72 -5.08
CA ASP A 119 -5.82 -35.49 -3.93
C ASP A 119 -6.21 -34.54 -2.79
N ARG A 120 -7.51 -34.31 -2.63
CA ARG A 120 -8.08 -33.40 -1.64
C ARG A 120 -7.62 -33.71 -0.21
N VAL A 121 -7.54 -34.98 0.18
CA VAL A 121 -7.16 -35.34 1.56
C VAL A 121 -5.70 -34.98 1.81
N ALA A 122 -4.82 -35.28 0.84
CA ALA A 122 -3.42 -34.92 0.93
C ALA A 122 -3.21 -33.40 0.93
N MET A 123 -3.95 -32.65 0.10
CA MET A 123 -3.83 -31.19 0.01
C MET A 123 -4.32 -30.49 1.29
N VAL A 124 -5.44 -30.92 1.88
CA VAL A 124 -5.92 -30.39 3.17
C VAL A 124 -4.88 -30.63 4.28
N ALA A 125 -4.33 -31.84 4.36
CA ALA A 125 -3.30 -32.17 5.37
C ALA A 125 -2.01 -31.36 5.17
N LEU A 126 -1.60 -31.10 3.91
CA LEU A 126 -0.46 -30.25 3.61
C LEU A 126 -0.73 -28.79 4.02
N PHE A 127 -1.90 -28.26 3.67
CA PHE A 127 -2.32 -26.90 4.03
C PHE A 127 -2.28 -26.72 5.55
N GLU A 128 -2.88 -27.64 6.29
CA GLU A 128 -2.95 -27.58 7.75
C GLU A 128 -1.55 -27.58 8.38
N ARG A 129 -0.63 -28.42 7.89
CA ARG A 129 0.77 -28.40 8.35
C ARG A 129 1.43 -27.05 8.08
N MET A 130 1.21 -26.49 6.89
CA MET A 130 1.79 -25.21 6.51
C MET A 130 1.30 -24.04 7.36
N THR A 131 0.02 -24.00 7.69
CA THR A 131 -0.53 -22.91 8.53
C THR A 131 -0.22 -23.07 10.01
N HIS A 132 0.21 -24.25 10.45
CA HIS A 132 0.73 -24.45 11.81
C HIS A 132 2.25 -24.27 11.91
N GLU A 133 2.95 -24.21 10.77
CA GLU A 133 4.40 -24.02 10.74
C GLU A 133 4.75 -22.55 11.06
N THR A 134 5.10 -22.31 12.32
CA THR A 134 5.38 -20.97 12.86
C THR A 134 6.52 -20.25 12.11
N THR A 135 7.49 -21.00 11.58
CA THR A 135 8.60 -20.49 10.77
C THR A 135 8.13 -19.74 9.52
N ILE A 136 7.00 -20.14 8.94
CA ILE A 136 6.41 -19.51 7.75
C ILE A 136 5.41 -18.43 8.15
N VAL A 137 4.54 -18.72 9.11
CA VAL A 137 3.41 -17.85 9.46
C VAL A 137 3.86 -16.59 10.20
N ILE A 138 4.82 -16.69 11.12
CA ILE A 138 5.26 -15.54 11.95
C ILE A 138 5.82 -14.40 11.09
N PRO A 139 6.75 -14.62 10.14
CA PRO A 139 7.26 -13.54 9.29
C PRO A 139 6.17 -12.86 8.45
N LEU A 140 5.18 -13.62 7.97
CA LEU A 140 4.09 -13.09 7.16
C LEU A 140 3.12 -12.24 7.99
N LEU A 141 2.72 -12.73 9.17
CA LEU A 141 1.93 -11.96 10.13
C LEU A 141 2.68 -10.72 10.61
N ALA A 142 3.97 -10.85 10.91
CA ALA A 142 4.82 -9.72 11.26
C ALA A 142 4.83 -8.67 10.14
N GLY A 143 4.94 -9.11 8.88
CA GLY A 143 4.81 -8.24 7.71
C GLY A 143 3.49 -7.46 7.67
N HIS A 144 2.37 -8.12 7.91
CA HIS A 144 1.05 -7.47 7.98
C HIS A 144 1.00 -6.39 9.08
N TYR A 145 1.41 -6.71 10.31
CA TYR A 145 1.43 -5.73 11.41
C TYR A 145 2.45 -4.60 11.21
N LEU A 146 3.60 -4.90 10.63
CA LEU A 146 4.60 -3.89 10.29
C LEU A 146 4.11 -2.98 9.16
N MET A 147 3.31 -3.48 8.22
CA MET A 147 2.63 -2.66 7.22
C MET A 147 1.69 -1.64 7.89
N ALA A 148 0.87 -2.10 8.83
CA ALA A 148 -0.04 -1.24 9.59
C ALA A 148 0.72 -0.18 10.42
N ALA A 149 1.78 -0.58 11.13
CA ALA A 149 2.65 0.32 11.85
C ALA A 149 3.36 1.32 10.90
N GLY A 150 3.79 0.85 9.74
CA GLY A 150 4.40 1.68 8.70
C GLY A 150 3.44 2.73 8.15
N ALA A 151 2.18 2.36 7.90
CA ALA A 151 1.12 3.29 7.49
C ALA A 151 0.91 4.37 8.56
N LEU A 152 0.82 3.98 9.84
CA LEU A 152 0.68 4.90 10.96
C LEU A 152 1.84 5.90 11.05
N LEU A 153 3.07 5.41 10.98
CA LEU A 153 4.28 6.26 10.99
C LEU A 153 4.33 7.16 9.75
N LEU A 154 3.98 6.65 8.57
CA LEU A 154 3.90 7.45 7.34
C LEU A 154 2.90 8.59 7.51
N GLY A 155 1.68 8.30 7.98
CA GLY A 155 0.66 9.30 8.28
C GLY A 155 1.14 10.34 9.31
N LEU A 156 1.77 9.89 10.39
CA LEU A 156 2.34 10.77 11.41
C LEU A 156 3.46 11.67 10.85
N GLY A 157 4.32 11.10 10.00
CA GLY A 157 5.39 11.80 9.30
C GLY A 157 4.82 12.89 8.40
N LEU A 158 3.85 12.55 7.55
CA LEU A 158 3.16 13.49 6.65
C LEU A 158 2.47 14.62 7.42
N TRP A 159 1.79 14.27 8.53
CA TRP A 159 1.12 15.23 9.41
C TRP A 159 2.12 16.22 10.04
N ARG A 160 3.22 15.71 10.62
CA ARG A 160 4.27 16.53 11.23
C ARG A 160 5.05 17.35 10.20
N GLY A 161 5.20 16.82 8.99
CA GLY A 161 5.86 17.48 7.87
C GLY A 161 5.05 18.58 7.20
N GLY A 162 3.75 18.65 7.50
CA GLY A 162 2.85 19.59 6.85
C GLY A 162 2.69 19.30 5.36
N VAL A 163 2.80 18.03 4.96
CA VAL A 163 2.58 17.60 3.58
C VAL A 163 1.08 17.42 3.37
N GLY A 164 0.48 18.29 2.57
CA GLY A 164 -0.92 18.19 2.17
C GLY A 164 -1.94 18.44 3.29
N PRO A 165 -3.22 18.07 3.06
CA PRO A 165 -4.28 18.18 4.05
C PRO A 165 -4.04 17.26 5.25
N ARG A 166 -4.16 17.78 6.48
CA ARG A 166 -3.92 17.00 7.71
C ARG A 166 -4.84 15.79 7.85
N TRP A 167 -6.09 15.91 7.39
CA TRP A 167 -7.06 14.80 7.44
C TRP A 167 -6.61 13.62 6.57
N ALA A 168 -5.93 13.87 5.45
CA ALA A 168 -5.43 12.82 4.56
C ALA A 168 -4.29 12.04 5.22
N ALA A 169 -3.41 12.74 5.94
CA ALA A 169 -2.35 12.13 6.75
C ALA A 169 -2.93 11.21 7.83
N VAL A 170 -3.98 11.66 8.52
CA VAL A 170 -4.69 10.87 9.54
C VAL A 170 -5.37 9.66 8.90
N ALA A 171 -6.04 9.83 7.75
CA ALA A 171 -6.70 8.73 7.05
C ALA A 171 -5.70 7.63 6.64
N VAL A 172 -4.57 8.00 6.02
CA VAL A 172 -3.50 7.04 5.67
C VAL A 172 -2.95 6.37 6.92
N GLY A 173 -2.71 7.13 7.99
CA GLY A 173 -2.17 6.58 9.24
C GLY A 173 -3.11 5.62 9.96
N LEU A 174 -4.41 5.90 9.93
CA LEU A 174 -5.43 5.09 10.60
C LEU A 174 -5.90 3.91 9.77
N ALA A 175 -5.66 3.87 8.45
CA ALA A 175 -6.11 2.78 7.59
C ALA A 175 -5.68 1.40 8.14
N GLY A 176 -4.37 1.14 8.23
CA GLY A 176 -3.87 -0.14 8.73
C GLY A 176 -4.15 -0.41 10.21
N VAL A 177 -4.27 0.63 11.04
CA VAL A 177 -4.62 0.48 12.46
C VAL A 177 -6.07 0.03 12.61
N THR A 178 -6.98 0.61 11.81
CA THR A 178 -8.41 0.27 11.83
C THR A 178 -8.61 -1.17 11.37
N ASP A 179 -7.88 -1.58 10.33
CA ASP A 179 -7.85 -2.95 9.82
C ASP A 179 -7.47 -3.96 10.92
N ALA A 180 -6.28 -3.75 11.52
CA ALA A 180 -5.77 -4.65 12.55
C ALA A 180 -6.66 -4.71 13.81
N LEU A 181 -7.20 -3.55 14.26
CA LEU A 181 -8.04 -3.50 15.44
C LEU A 181 -9.40 -4.16 15.21
N LEU A 182 -10.07 -3.86 14.09
CA LEU A 182 -11.38 -4.42 13.79
C LEU A 182 -11.30 -5.91 13.46
N GLY A 183 -10.22 -6.35 12.81
CA GLY A 183 -9.94 -7.78 12.63
C GLY A 183 -9.79 -8.51 13.96
N SER A 184 -9.09 -7.91 14.94
CA SER A 184 -8.90 -8.54 16.26
C SER A 184 -10.18 -8.78 17.07
N VAL A 185 -11.29 -8.12 16.71
CA VAL A 185 -12.59 -8.25 17.38
C VAL A 185 -13.64 -8.98 16.51
N GLY A 186 -13.22 -9.65 15.44
CA GLY A 186 -14.10 -10.41 14.55
C GLY A 186 -14.97 -9.55 13.64
N LEU A 187 -14.55 -8.31 13.37
CA LEU A 187 -15.21 -7.38 12.44
C LEU A 187 -14.37 -7.19 11.17
N GLU A 188 -13.81 -8.28 10.65
CA GLU A 188 -12.83 -8.27 9.54
C GLU A 188 -13.38 -7.61 8.28
N GLU A 189 -14.59 -7.95 7.84
CA GLU A 189 -15.22 -7.33 6.65
C GLU A 189 -15.40 -5.83 6.81
N VAL A 190 -15.92 -5.39 7.97
CA VAL A 190 -16.11 -3.96 8.27
C VAL A 190 -14.75 -3.26 8.37
N GLY A 191 -13.78 -3.93 8.98
CA GLY A 191 -12.38 -3.52 9.10
C GLY A 191 -11.77 -3.20 7.75
N SER A 192 -11.79 -4.16 6.83
CA SER A 192 -11.29 -4.02 5.46
C SER A 192 -12.00 -2.90 4.71
N VAL A 193 -13.33 -2.80 4.76
CA VAL A 193 -14.06 -1.75 4.04
C VAL A 193 -13.67 -0.35 4.54
N VAL A 194 -13.61 -0.16 5.86
CA VAL A 194 -13.26 1.13 6.46
C VAL A 194 -11.79 1.47 6.24
N SER A 195 -10.88 0.51 6.43
CA SER A 195 -9.43 0.69 6.24
C SER A 195 -9.12 1.07 4.78
N ASN A 196 -9.72 0.36 3.82
CA ASN A 196 -9.63 0.65 2.40
C ASN A 196 -10.17 2.03 2.04
N ALA A 197 -11.34 2.40 2.55
CA ALA A 197 -11.94 3.70 2.28
C ALA A 197 -11.04 4.84 2.79
N LEU A 198 -10.48 4.70 3.99
CA LEU A 198 -9.52 5.66 4.56
C LEU A 198 -8.26 5.76 3.69
N LEU A 199 -7.69 4.62 3.29
CA LEU A 199 -6.48 4.56 2.48
C LEU A 199 -6.69 5.22 1.11
N VAL A 200 -7.75 4.85 0.40
CA VAL A 200 -8.13 5.40 -0.91
C VAL A 200 -8.37 6.90 -0.80
N CYS A 201 -9.18 7.36 0.16
CA CYS A 201 -9.49 8.78 0.31
C CYS A 201 -8.24 9.61 0.63
N GLY A 202 -7.40 9.12 1.55
CA GLY A 202 -6.14 9.77 1.91
C GLY A 202 -5.20 9.89 0.71
N PHE A 203 -5.02 8.79 -0.04
CA PHE A 203 -4.16 8.78 -1.21
C PHE A 203 -4.70 9.56 -2.41
N VAL A 204 -6.02 9.61 -2.62
CA VAL A 204 -6.64 10.49 -3.62
C VAL A 204 -6.36 11.95 -3.31
N ALA A 205 -6.47 12.37 -2.04
CA ALA A 205 -6.14 13.74 -1.64
C ALA A 205 -4.66 14.09 -1.89
N TYR A 206 -3.75 13.14 -1.63
CA TYR A 206 -2.33 13.30 -1.93
C TYR A 206 -2.00 13.29 -3.43
N ALA A 207 -2.67 12.44 -4.21
CA ALA A 207 -2.54 12.43 -5.66
C ALA A 207 -3.03 13.75 -6.27
N TRP A 208 -4.16 14.27 -5.79
CA TRP A 208 -4.66 15.59 -6.17
C TRP A 208 -3.63 16.68 -5.88
N LEU A 209 -3.05 16.66 -4.67
CA LEU A 209 -2.00 17.59 -4.26
C LEU A 209 -0.77 17.50 -5.18
N LEU A 210 -0.33 16.30 -5.56
CA LEU A 210 0.76 16.09 -6.51
C LEU A 210 0.42 16.68 -7.88
N LEU A 211 -0.80 16.48 -8.40
CA LEU A 211 -1.19 17.01 -9.71
C LEU A 211 -1.23 18.55 -9.74
N HIS A 212 -1.62 19.19 -8.63
CA HIS A 212 -1.80 20.64 -8.54
C HIS A 212 -0.55 21.43 -8.10
N GLU A 213 0.59 20.78 -7.90
CA GLU A 213 1.86 21.50 -7.75
C GLU A 213 2.16 22.30 -9.02
N ARG A 214 2.01 23.62 -8.93
CA ARG A 214 2.47 24.54 -9.97
C ARG A 214 3.98 24.40 -10.08
N ALA A 215 4.46 24.05 -11.27
CA ALA A 215 5.88 24.23 -11.58
C ALA A 215 6.11 25.76 -11.58
N GLU A 216 6.67 26.31 -10.51
CA GLU A 216 7.20 27.66 -10.58
C GLU A 216 8.22 27.69 -11.71
N ALA A 217 8.05 28.63 -12.66
CA ALA A 217 8.94 28.76 -13.80
C ALA A 217 10.39 28.83 -13.30
N PRO A 218 11.36 28.20 -14.01
CA PRO A 218 12.76 28.44 -13.74
C PRO A 218 12.95 29.95 -13.63
N ILE A 219 13.60 30.43 -12.56
CA ILE A 219 13.93 31.85 -12.44
C ILE A 219 14.94 32.13 -13.56
N GLU A 220 14.44 32.46 -14.74
CA GLU A 220 15.20 32.82 -15.93
C GLU A 220 15.80 34.23 -15.79
N ASN A 221 15.50 34.92 -14.68
CA ASN A 221 15.82 36.33 -14.48
C ASN A 221 16.96 36.66 -13.51
N ALA A 222 17.81 35.69 -13.11
CA ALA A 222 19.03 36.03 -12.36
C ALA A 222 20.23 36.38 -13.27
N ALA A 223 20.16 36.08 -14.58
CA ALA A 223 21.23 36.37 -15.55
C ALA A 223 21.03 37.70 -16.32
N ALA A 224 19.93 38.42 -16.07
CA ALA A 224 19.64 39.71 -16.69
C ALA A 224 19.75 40.89 -15.72
N MET A 225 20.62 40.82 -14.71
CA MET A 225 21.14 42.03 -14.06
C MET A 225 22.32 42.52 -14.91
N PRO A 226 22.15 43.52 -15.80
CA PRO A 226 23.28 44.14 -16.46
C PRO A 226 24.21 44.73 -15.39
N ALA A 227 25.50 44.40 -15.48
CA ALA A 227 26.59 44.97 -14.70
C ALA A 227 26.85 46.45 -15.07
N ALA A 228 25.81 47.28 -15.06
CA ALA A 228 25.87 48.67 -15.51
C ALA A 228 25.41 49.58 -14.39
N THR A 229 26.34 49.95 -13.49
CA THR A 229 26.57 51.29 -12.90
C THR A 229 27.29 51.19 -11.55
N MET A 230 28.60 50.98 -11.59
CA MET A 230 29.53 51.34 -10.50
C MET A 230 30.70 52.09 -11.12
N ALA A 231 30.39 53.22 -11.78
CA ALA A 231 31.36 54.24 -12.18
C ALA A 231 30.71 55.59 -11.89
N GLY A 232 31.10 56.18 -10.77
CA GLY A 232 30.64 57.47 -10.26
C GLY A 232 31.34 57.76 -8.94
#